data_AF-A0A936MK49-F1
#
_entry.id   AF-A0A936MK49-F1
#
_cell.length_a   1.000
_cell.length_b   1.000
_cell.length_c   1.000
_cell.angle_alpha   90.00
_cell.angle_beta   90.00
_cell.angle_gamma   90.00
#
_symmetry.space_group_name_H-M   'P 1'
#
loop_
_entity.id
_entity.type
_entity.pdbx_description
1 polymer ?
#
loop_
_entity_poly.entity_id
_entity_poly.type
_entity_poly.pdbx_seq_one_letter_code
_entity_poly.pdbx_strand_id
1 'polypeptide(L)' 'MSRYTGPRVRVMRALGYDLPGFSRKKIERRPYPPGQHDQARHKHSEYKVRLMGR' A
#
# COMPACT_ATOMS: atom_id res chain seq x y z
N MET A 1 3.05 9.88 -20.15
CA MET A 1 2.99 9.59 -18.70
C MET A 1 4.32 9.02 -18.25
N SER A 2 4.96 9.59 -17.23
CA SER A 2 6.16 9.00 -16.66
C SER A 2 5.79 7.75 -15.85
N ARG A 3 6.69 6.76 -15.81
CA ARG A 3 6.52 5.56 -14.99
C ARG A 3 6.87 5.89 -13.54
N TYR A 4 6.19 5.23 -12.60
CA TYR A 4 6.56 5.31 -11.18
C TYR A 4 7.93 4.66 -10.93
N THR A 5 8.90 5.45 -10.45
CA THR A 5 10.26 5.00 -10.10
C THR A 5 10.54 4.98 -8.60
N GLY A 6 9.53 5.27 -7.77
CA GLY A 6 9.67 5.35 -6.33
C GLY A 6 9.69 4.00 -5.59
N PRO A 7 9.68 4.04 -4.24
CA PRO A 7 9.75 2.85 -3.39
C PRO A 7 8.57 1.89 -3.58
N ARG A 8 8.80 0.78 -4.28
CA ARG A 8 7.74 -0.18 -4.65
C ARG A 8 7.12 -0.92 -3.46
N VAL A 9 7.94 -1.34 -2.50
CA VAL A 9 7.46 -2.01 -1.26
C VAL A 9 6.59 -1.07 -0.42
N ARG A 10 6.78 0.25 -0.52
CA ARG A 10 5.94 1.24 0.16
C ARG A 10 4.51 1.20 -0.38
N VAL A 11 4.34 1.10 -1.71
CA VAL A 11 3.02 1.02 -2.33
C VAL A 11 2.32 -0.29 -1.97
N MET A 12 3.01 -1.43 -2.04
CA MET A 12 2.41 -2.73 -1.66
C MET A 12 1.97 -2.74 -0.19
N ARG A 13 2.77 -2.18 0.73
CA ARG A 13 2.37 -2.04 2.14
C ARG A 13 1.17 -1.12 2.34
N ALA A 14 1.06 -0.06 1.54
CA ALA A 14 -0.11 0.82 1.60
C ALA A 14 -1.39 0.13 1.09
N LEU A 15 -1.25 -0.79 0.13
CA LEU A 15 -2.34 -1.58 -0.42
C LEU A 15 -2.71 -2.80 0.45
N GLY A 16 -1.75 -3.31 1.23
CA GLY A 16 -1.96 -4.44 2.13
C GLY A 16 -1.83 -5.82 1.46
N TYR A 17 -1.37 -5.89 0.21
CA TYR A 17 -1.12 -7.15 -0.50
C TYR A 17 0.11 -7.06 -1.41
N ASP A 18 0.72 -8.21 -1.67
CA ASP A 18 1.86 -8.32 -2.58
C ASP A 18 1.39 -8.22 -4.04
N LEU A 19 2.00 -7.32 -4.80
CA LEU A 19 1.73 -7.14 -6.22
C LEU A 19 2.73 -7.98 -7.05
N PRO A 20 2.27 -9.00 -7.81
CA PRO A 20 3.15 -9.82 -8.62
C PRO A 20 3.87 -8.97 -9.67
N GLY A 21 5.19 -9.17 -9.81
CA GLY A 21 6.02 -8.41 -10.76
C GLY A 21 6.37 -6.98 -10.32
N PHE A 22 5.81 -6.49 -9.20
CA PHE A 22 6.10 -5.14 -8.73
C PHE A 22 7.40 -5.07 -7.92
N SER A 23 7.62 -6.00 -6.98
CA SER A 23 8.90 -6.13 -6.26
C SER A 23 9.26 -7.57 -5.99
N ARG A 24 10.55 -7.84 -5.77
CA ARG A 24 11.06 -9.13 -5.28
C ARG A 24 10.88 -9.29 -3.76
N LYS A 25 10.71 -8.18 -3.04
CA LYS A 25 10.57 -8.16 -1.58
C LYS A 25 9.09 -8.22 -1.22
N LYS A 26 8.75 -9.03 -0.22
CA LYS A 26 7.39 -9.16 0.30
C LYS A 26 7.06 -8.16 1.40
N ILE A 27 5.76 -7.93 1.64
CA ILE A 27 5.27 -7.10 2.74
C ILE A 27 5.30 -7.80 4.11
N GLU A 28 5.43 -9.12 4.17
CA GLU A 28 5.33 -9.95 5.40
C GLU A 28 6.23 -9.44 6.56
N ARG A 29 7.41 -8.89 6.26
CA ARG A 29 8.32 -8.34 7.28
C ARG A 29 7.73 -7.12 8.01
N ARG A 30 6.83 -6.37 7.38
CA ARG A 30 6.18 -5.16 7.90
C ARG A 30 4.74 -5.10 7.35
N PRO A 31 3.79 -5.85 7.93
CA PRO A 31 2.43 -6.02 7.38
C PRO A 31 1.49 -4.83 7.64
N TYR A 32 2.04 -3.66 7.99
CA TYR A 32 1.30 -2.45 8.31
C TYR A 32 1.58 -1.34 7.28
N PRO A 33 0.64 -0.40 7.08
CA PRO A 33 0.80 0.71 6.15
C PRO A 33 2.05 1.56 6.47
N PRO A 34 2.58 2.31 5.50
CA PRO A 34 3.80 3.09 5.68
C PRO A 34 3.58 4.54 6.17
N GLY A 35 4.39 4.97 7.14
CA GLY A 35 4.27 6.30 7.75
C GLY A 35 4.50 6.24 9.27
N GLN A 36 4.20 7.34 9.96
CA GLN A 36 4.29 7.44 11.42
C GLN A 36 2.94 7.14 12.12
N HIS A 37 1.83 7.39 11.42
CA HIS A 37 0.48 7.28 11.97
C HIS A 37 -0.22 5.95 11.67
N ASP A 38 0.44 4.99 11.01
CA ASP A 38 -0.21 3.78 10.47
C ASP A 38 -0.71 2.79 11.52
N GLN A 39 -0.37 3.02 12.79
CA GLN A 39 -0.90 2.23 13.91
C GLN A 39 -2.26 2.78 14.39
N ALA A 40 -2.66 3.97 13.95
CA ALA A 40 -3.97 4.51 14.26
C ALA A 40 -5.04 3.81 13.40
N ARG A 41 -6.08 3.30 14.07
CA ARG A 41 -7.26 2.75 13.38
C ARG A 41 -8.04 3.91 12.74
N HIS A 42 -8.20 3.88 11.42
CA HIS A 42 -9.02 4.84 10.67
C HIS A 42 -10.28 4.17 10.12
N LYS A 43 -11.42 4.84 10.24
CA LYS A 43 -12.66 4.41 9.57
C LYS A 43 -12.53 4.68 8.07
N HIS A 44 -12.80 3.68 7.24
CA HIS A 44 -12.84 3.85 5.79
C HIS A 44 -14.17 4.49 5.40
N SER A 45 -14.12 5.53 4.55
CA SER A 45 -15.31 6.07 3.89
C SER A 45 -15.63 5.26 2.63
N GLU A 46 -16.89 5.29 2.19
CA GLU A 46 -17.33 4.69 0.91
C GLU A 46 -16.45 5.12 -0.27
N TYR A 47 -16.10 6.42 -0.32
CA TYR A 47 -15.20 6.95 -1.34
C TYR A 47 -13.81 6.29 -1.30
N LYS A 48 -13.24 6.10 -0.11
CA LYS A 48 -11.92 5.47 0.05
C LYS A 48 -11.94 4.02 -0.42
N VAL A 49 -13.01 3.28 -0.11
CA VAL A 49 -13.18 1.90 -0.58
C VAL A 49 -13.24 1.86 -2.11
N ARG A 50 -14.04 2.73 -2.73
CA ARG A 50 -14.14 2.82 -4.19
C ARG A 50 -12.84 3.25 -4.87
N LEU A 51 -12.08 4.15 -4.23
CA LEU A 51 -10.78 4.59 -4.73
C LEU A 51 -9.75 3.46 -4.73
N MET A 52 -9.81 2.56 -3.74
CA MET A 52 -8.87 1.45 -3.58
C MET A 52 -9.20 0.25 -4.46
N GLY A 53 -10.48 0.02 -4.78
CA GLY A 53 -10.93 -1.06 -5.64
C GLY A 53 -10.83 -0.78 -7.15
N ARG A 54 -10.22 0.33 -7.55
CA ARG A 54 -10.00 0.72 -8.95
C ARG A 54 -8.54 0.51 -9.34
#